data_AF-A0A165QTB3-F1
#
_entry.id   AF-A0A165QTB3-F1
#
_cell.length_a   1.000
_cell.length_b   1.000
_cell.length_c   1.000
_cell.angle_alpha   90.00
_cell.angle_beta   90.00
_cell.angle_gamma   90.00
#
_symmetry.space_group_name_H-M   'P 1'
#
loop_
_entity.id
_entity.type
_entity.pdbx_description
1 polymer ?
#
loop_
_entity_poly.entity_id
_entity_poly.type
_entity_poly.pdbx_seq_one_letter_code
_entity_poly.pdbx_strand_id
1 'polypeptide(L)'
;MGGEGCKPNAFVGVLNNVNEVFDSLLKEEKWLFTGLFIYQKKRISKGSEAVRAWHVFGERNIDGTEIPGKQRGASDAQSIASSANRVHYTGRSNRTPVEIAGAVVLVETAALQGKTFRQLADYATIRILASVTDEIDGSRPSLPTILTLFDPSSAYQPPELSGFDRAYLDALYELPINSRDAQVIAAAGRRYRAADRVEE
;
A
#
# COMPACT_ATOMS: atom_id res chain seq x y z
N MET A 1 14.01 13.88 -7.17
CA MET A 1 13.13 12.87 -7.79
C MET A 1 13.98 12.00 -8.70
N GLY A 2 13.68 10.70 -8.82
CA GLY A 2 14.65 9.64 -9.18
C GLY A 2 15.62 9.94 -10.33
N GLY A 3 16.87 9.48 -10.18
CA GLY A 3 17.93 9.68 -11.17
C GLY A 3 17.67 8.95 -12.50
N GLU A 4 18.61 9.09 -13.44
CA GLU A 4 18.51 8.46 -14.76
C GLU A 4 18.29 6.93 -14.66
N GLY A 5 17.31 6.41 -15.39
CA GLY A 5 16.91 5.00 -15.35
C GLY A 5 15.97 4.61 -14.20
N CYS A 6 15.54 5.54 -13.34
CA CYS A 6 14.56 5.25 -12.29
C CYS A 6 13.20 4.86 -12.88
N LYS A 7 12.64 3.74 -12.43
CA LYS A 7 11.25 3.34 -12.66
C LYS A 7 10.48 3.51 -11.35
N PRO A 8 9.75 4.63 -11.15
CA PRO A 8 9.05 4.87 -9.90
C PRO A 8 8.04 3.77 -9.61
N ASN A 9 8.04 3.29 -8.37
CA ASN A 9 7.13 2.26 -7.87
C ASN A 9 6.28 2.76 -6.68
N ALA A 10 6.38 4.03 -6.33
CA ALA A 10 5.53 4.66 -5.34
C ALA A 10 5.18 6.10 -5.76
N PHE A 11 3.92 6.48 -5.60
CA PHE A 11 3.44 7.83 -5.85
C PHE A 11 2.78 8.38 -4.59
N VAL A 12 3.22 9.58 -4.19
CA VAL A 12 2.61 10.35 -3.10
C VAL A 12 2.16 11.69 -3.65
N GLY A 13 0.87 11.98 -3.57
CA GLY A 13 0.28 13.22 -4.08
C GLY A 13 -0.50 13.96 -3.00
N VAL A 14 -0.35 15.29 -2.96
CA VAL A 14 -1.17 16.19 -2.13
C VAL A 14 -2.12 16.94 -3.06
N LEU A 15 -3.42 16.85 -2.80
CA LEU A 15 -4.49 17.26 -3.72
C LEU A 15 -5.58 18.01 -2.95
N ASN A 16 -6.24 18.98 -3.60
CA ASN A 16 -7.34 19.76 -2.98
C ASN A 16 -8.72 19.06 -3.03
N ASN A 17 -8.84 17.97 -3.79
CA ASN A 17 -10.06 17.18 -3.89
C ASN A 17 -9.69 15.72 -4.19
N VAL A 18 -9.26 14.99 -3.17
CA VAL A 18 -8.82 13.60 -3.32
C VAL A 18 -9.92 12.70 -3.87
N ASN A 19 -11.19 12.96 -3.52
CA ASN A 19 -12.32 12.16 -3.99
C ASN A 19 -12.51 12.27 -5.50
N GLU A 20 -12.51 13.50 -6.03
CA GLU A 20 -12.64 13.73 -7.47
C GLU A 20 -11.48 13.12 -8.25
N VAL A 21 -10.24 13.30 -7.77
CA VAL A 21 -9.07 12.70 -8.43
C VAL A 21 -9.13 11.17 -8.38
N PHE A 22 -9.52 10.58 -7.26
CA PHE A 22 -9.69 9.14 -7.14
C PHE A 22 -10.75 8.60 -8.12
N ASP A 23 -11.90 9.28 -8.24
CA ASP A 23 -12.96 8.90 -9.18
C ASP A 23 -12.54 9.05 -10.64
N SER A 24 -11.73 10.06 -10.98
CA SER A 24 -11.13 10.22 -12.30
C SER A 24 -10.14 9.09 -12.59
N LEU A 25 -9.24 8.77 -11.64
CA LEU A 25 -8.31 7.64 -11.79
C LEU A 25 -9.04 6.30 -11.97
N LEU A 26 -10.16 6.08 -11.27
CA LEU A 26 -10.98 4.87 -11.46
C LEU A 26 -11.52 4.73 -12.88
N LYS A 27 -11.82 5.85 -13.56
CA LYS A 27 -12.37 5.89 -14.91
C LYS A 27 -11.27 5.81 -15.98
N GLU A 28 -10.24 6.62 -15.81
CA GLU A 28 -9.20 6.90 -16.81
C GLU A 28 -8.00 5.95 -16.67
N GLU A 29 -7.59 5.66 -15.43
CA GLU A 29 -6.37 4.91 -15.09
C GLU A 29 -6.69 3.54 -14.49
N LYS A 30 -7.54 2.75 -15.18
CA LYS A 30 -8.06 1.46 -14.70
C LYS A 30 -6.97 0.48 -14.24
N TRP A 31 -5.78 0.57 -14.83
CA TRP A 31 -4.63 -0.28 -14.50
C TRP A 31 -4.12 -0.09 -13.06
N LEU A 32 -4.31 1.09 -12.45
CA LEU A 32 -3.95 1.35 -11.05
C LEU A 32 -4.78 0.51 -10.06
N PHE A 33 -5.90 -0.04 -10.52
CA PHE A 33 -6.86 -0.78 -9.71
C PHE A 33 -7.01 -2.23 -10.17
N THR A 34 -6.15 -2.70 -11.07
CA THR A 34 -6.09 -4.10 -11.48
C THR A 34 -5.69 -4.97 -10.29
N GLY A 35 -6.38 -6.10 -10.11
CA GLY A 35 -6.19 -7.00 -8.95
C GLY A 35 -7.00 -6.64 -7.71
N LEU A 36 -7.55 -5.42 -7.62
CA LEU A 36 -8.44 -5.04 -6.52
C LEU A 36 -9.87 -5.52 -6.77
N PHE A 37 -10.47 -6.17 -5.76
CA PHE A 37 -11.87 -6.53 -5.75
C PHE A 37 -12.77 -5.29 -5.59
N ILE A 38 -14.03 -5.39 -6.04
CA ILE A 38 -15.03 -4.30 -5.94
C ILE A 38 -15.16 -3.79 -4.49
N TYR A 39 -15.17 -4.69 -3.50
CA TYR A 39 -15.27 -4.30 -2.10
C TYR A 39 -14.03 -3.53 -1.61
N GLN A 40 -12.83 -3.86 -2.12
CA GLN A 40 -11.59 -3.14 -1.77
C GLN A 40 -11.61 -1.74 -2.37
N LYS A 41 -12.00 -1.60 -3.65
CA LYS A 41 -12.16 -0.27 -4.28
C LYS A 41 -13.18 0.58 -3.52
N LYS A 42 -14.30 -0.02 -3.13
CA LYS A 42 -15.34 0.64 -2.33
C LYS A 42 -14.83 1.03 -0.95
N ARG A 43 -14.05 0.18 -0.28
CA ARG A 43 -13.44 0.49 1.03
C ARG A 43 -12.43 1.63 0.91
N ILE A 44 -11.54 1.60 -0.09
CA ILE A 44 -10.59 2.69 -0.33
C ILE A 44 -11.37 3.99 -0.60
N SER A 45 -12.34 3.97 -1.51
CA SER A 45 -13.21 5.10 -1.83
C SER A 45 -13.94 5.67 -0.60
N LYS A 46 -14.44 4.79 0.28
CA LYS A 46 -15.18 5.14 1.51
C LYS A 46 -14.32 5.36 2.75
N GLY A 47 -13.00 5.14 2.66
CA GLY A 47 -12.09 5.28 3.79
C GLY A 47 -11.97 6.74 4.26
N SER A 48 -10.95 7.03 5.07
CA SER A 48 -10.72 8.39 5.61
C SER A 48 -10.71 9.44 4.50
N GLU A 49 -11.59 10.45 4.56
CA GLU A 49 -11.64 11.57 3.61
C GLU A 49 -10.28 12.28 3.46
N ALA A 50 -9.43 12.22 4.48
CA ALA A 50 -8.10 12.81 4.47
C ALA A 50 -7.09 12.08 3.57
N VAL A 51 -7.21 10.76 3.40
CA VAL A 51 -6.19 9.95 2.70
C VAL A 51 -6.82 8.79 1.92
N ARG A 52 -6.39 8.60 0.68
CA ARG A 52 -6.58 7.36 -0.09
C ARG A 52 -5.23 6.68 -0.31
N ALA A 53 -5.09 5.41 0.07
CA ALA A 53 -3.88 4.66 -0.23
C ALA A 53 -4.19 3.24 -0.67
N TRP A 54 -3.43 2.73 -1.64
CA TRP A 54 -3.56 1.35 -2.11
C TRP A 54 -2.30 0.88 -2.81
N HIS A 55 -2.13 -0.44 -2.88
CA HIS A 55 -1.11 -1.08 -3.70
C HIS A 55 -1.62 -1.35 -5.10
N VAL A 56 -0.76 -1.08 -6.08
CA VAL A 56 -0.97 -1.45 -7.48
C VAL A 56 -0.36 -2.82 -7.70
N PHE A 57 -1.14 -3.73 -8.25
CA PHE A 57 -0.69 -5.09 -8.49
C PHE A 57 -0.24 -5.29 -9.94
N GLY A 58 0.76 -6.14 -10.11
CA GLY A 58 1.19 -6.64 -11.42
C GLY A 58 0.95 -8.14 -11.50
N GLU A 59 0.50 -8.61 -12.67
CA GLU A 59 0.57 -10.04 -12.97
C GLU A 59 2.02 -10.39 -13.32
N ARG A 60 2.59 -11.37 -12.62
CA ARG A 60 3.90 -11.92 -12.92
C ARG A 60 3.79 -13.42 -13.17
N ASN A 61 4.74 -13.97 -13.92
CA ASN A 61 4.93 -15.40 -14.00
C ASN A 61 5.25 -15.96 -12.60
N ILE A 62 5.11 -17.28 -12.42
CA ILE A 62 5.38 -17.96 -11.14
C ILE A 62 6.83 -17.77 -10.67
N ASP A 63 7.76 -17.50 -11.60
CA ASP A 63 9.16 -17.19 -11.33
C ASP A 63 9.44 -15.70 -11.06
N GLY A 64 8.40 -14.86 -10.98
CA GLY A 64 8.51 -13.43 -10.72
C GLY A 64 8.90 -12.59 -11.94
N THR A 65 8.94 -13.16 -13.15
CA THR A 65 9.20 -12.40 -14.39
C THR A 65 7.93 -11.72 -14.93
N GLU A 66 8.08 -10.65 -15.71
CA GLU A 66 6.94 -9.99 -16.37
C GLU A 66 6.31 -10.92 -17.42
N ILE A 67 4.97 -10.90 -17.52
CA ILE A 67 4.25 -11.63 -18.58
C ILE A 67 4.40 -10.85 -19.90
N PRO A 68 5.02 -11.44 -20.95
CA PRO A 68 5.16 -10.77 -22.25
C PRO A 68 3.80 -10.36 -22.83
N GLY A 69 3.67 -9.12 -23.30
CA GLY A 69 2.45 -8.60 -23.92
C GLY A 69 1.54 -7.73 -23.03
N LYS A 70 1.79 -7.65 -21.72
CA LYS A 70 1.13 -6.69 -20.79
C LYS A 70 2.06 -5.54 -20.41
N GLN A 71 2.68 -4.88 -21.40
CA GLN A 71 3.43 -3.66 -21.11
C GLN A 71 2.46 -2.56 -20.65
N ARG A 72 2.74 -2.00 -19.47
CA ARG A 72 2.00 -0.90 -18.87
C ARG A 72 2.06 0.34 -19.78
N GLY A 73 0.90 0.83 -20.22
CA GLY A 73 0.78 2.07 -21.01
C GLY A 73 1.04 1.95 -22.51
N ALA A 74 1.22 0.75 -23.06
CA ALA A 74 1.28 0.55 -24.51
C ALA A 74 -0.14 0.45 -25.10
N SER A 75 -0.41 1.15 -26.20
CA SER A 75 -1.67 1.03 -26.93
C SER A 75 -1.84 -0.40 -27.48
N ASP A 76 -3.09 -0.87 -27.52
CA ASP A 76 -3.48 -2.25 -27.89
C ASP A 76 -2.90 -2.75 -29.23
N ALA A 77 -2.43 -1.85 -30.10
CA ALA A 77 -1.89 -2.18 -31.41
C ALA A 77 -0.45 -2.73 -31.39
N GLN A 78 0.33 -2.56 -30.32
CA GLN A 78 1.73 -2.98 -30.27
C GLN A 78 1.99 -4.32 -29.56
N SER A 79 0.97 -4.95 -28.96
CA SER A 79 1.14 -6.17 -28.15
C SER A 79 1.14 -7.49 -28.95
N ILE A 80 0.78 -7.46 -30.24
CA ILE A 80 0.53 -8.68 -31.03
C ILE A 80 1.81 -9.32 -31.60
N ALA A 81 2.97 -8.65 -31.60
CA ALA A 81 4.16 -9.13 -32.33
C ALA A 81 5.20 -9.93 -31.52
N SER A 82 4.97 -10.27 -30.24
CA SER A 82 5.97 -11.00 -29.42
C SER A 82 5.43 -12.21 -28.63
N SER A 83 4.27 -12.73 -29.01
CA SER A 83 3.61 -13.87 -28.39
C SER A 83 4.27 -15.23 -28.72
N ALA A 84 5.53 -15.41 -28.34
CA ALA A 84 6.11 -16.74 -28.11
C ALA A 84 5.64 -17.22 -26.72
N ASN A 85 4.40 -17.68 -26.67
CA ASN A 85 3.69 -18.13 -25.48
C ASN A 85 4.36 -19.41 -24.91
N ARG A 86 5.33 -19.29 -24.00
CA ARG A 86 5.81 -20.42 -23.19
C ARG A 86 4.98 -20.52 -21.91
N VAL A 87 3.74 -20.98 -22.06
CA VAL A 87 2.91 -21.38 -20.92
C VAL A 87 3.47 -22.68 -20.36
N HIS A 88 4.24 -22.60 -19.27
CA HIS A 88 4.53 -23.79 -18.46
C HIS A 88 3.41 -23.97 -17.42
N TYR A 89 2.77 -25.13 -17.52
CA TYR A 89 1.82 -25.76 -16.59
C TYR A 89 0.34 -25.35 -16.68
N THR A 90 -0.44 -26.23 -17.32
CA THR A 90 -1.89 -26.31 -17.24
C THR A 90 -2.29 -27.09 -15.99
N GLY A 91 -2.52 -26.39 -14.87
CA GLY A 91 -3.15 -26.95 -13.67
C GLY A 91 -4.39 -26.14 -13.32
N ARG A 92 -5.52 -26.79 -13.00
CA ARG A 92 -6.79 -26.16 -12.58
C ARG A 92 -6.71 -25.31 -11.29
N SER A 93 -5.51 -25.09 -10.76
CA SER A 93 -5.20 -24.32 -9.54
C SER A 93 -4.05 -23.31 -9.76
N ASN A 94 -3.84 -22.83 -10.99
CA ASN A 94 -2.87 -21.76 -11.25
C ASN A 94 -3.47 -20.40 -10.88
N ARG A 95 -3.35 -20.00 -9.61
CA ARG A 95 -3.42 -18.58 -9.26
C ARG A 95 -2.08 -17.98 -9.69
N THR A 96 -2.06 -17.26 -10.80
CA THR A 96 -0.94 -16.39 -11.15
C THR A 96 -0.62 -15.53 -9.92
N PRO A 97 0.60 -15.57 -9.37
CA PRO A 97 0.92 -14.74 -8.22
C PRO A 97 0.72 -13.27 -8.62
N VAL A 98 -0.01 -12.55 -7.76
CA VAL A 98 -0.29 -11.13 -7.92
C VAL A 98 0.65 -10.43 -6.94
N GLU A 99 1.67 -9.77 -7.47
CA GLU A 99 2.70 -9.10 -6.65
C GLU A 99 2.43 -7.59 -6.57
N ILE A 100 2.83 -6.98 -5.45
CA ILE A 100 2.82 -5.53 -5.29
C ILE A 100 3.85 -4.96 -6.27
N ALA A 101 3.35 -4.23 -7.25
CA ALA A 101 4.16 -3.63 -8.30
C ALA A 101 4.28 -2.11 -8.12
N GLY A 102 3.53 -1.54 -7.17
CA GLY A 102 3.74 -0.20 -6.66
C GLY A 102 2.70 0.20 -5.61
N ALA A 103 2.76 1.46 -5.16
CA ALA A 103 1.83 2.04 -4.20
C ALA A 103 1.40 3.46 -4.61
N VAL A 104 0.17 3.82 -4.27
CA VAL A 104 -0.36 5.18 -4.42
C VAL A 104 -0.83 5.66 -3.05
N VAL A 105 -0.43 6.87 -2.68
CA VAL A 105 -0.89 7.58 -1.47
C VAL A 105 -1.32 8.98 -1.89
N LEU A 106 -2.61 9.27 -1.76
CA LEU A 106 -3.19 10.58 -2.03
C LEU A 106 -3.64 11.20 -0.70
N VAL A 107 -3.26 12.44 -0.46
CA VAL A 107 -3.56 13.17 0.78
C VAL A 107 -4.27 14.47 0.45
N GLU A 108 -5.33 14.75 1.20
CA GLU A 108 -6.12 15.97 1.05
C GLU A 108 -5.35 17.16 1.65
N THR A 109 -5.21 18.24 0.88
CA THR A 109 -4.47 19.44 1.30
C THR A 109 -5.00 19.99 2.61
N ALA A 110 -6.34 20.01 2.77
CA ALA A 110 -6.98 20.48 4.00
C ALA A 110 -6.62 19.63 5.23
N ALA A 111 -6.35 18.34 5.05
CA ALA A 111 -6.00 17.43 6.14
C ALA A 111 -4.57 17.62 6.66
N LEU A 112 -3.72 18.34 5.93
CA LEU A 112 -2.33 18.63 6.32
C LEU A 112 -2.22 19.74 7.39
N GLN A 113 -3.31 20.43 7.71
CA GLN A 113 -3.27 21.51 8.70
C GLN A 113 -2.79 20.99 10.06
N GLY A 114 -1.76 21.65 10.60
CA GLY A 114 -1.15 21.27 11.88
C GLY A 114 -0.30 19.99 11.82
N LYS A 115 -0.01 19.46 10.62
CA LYS A 115 0.86 18.29 10.42
C LYS A 115 2.21 18.73 9.88
N THR A 116 3.26 18.03 10.32
CA THR A 116 4.62 18.26 9.84
C THR A 116 4.91 17.42 8.61
N PHE A 117 5.88 17.86 7.80
CA PHE A 117 6.38 17.07 6.67
C PHE A 117 6.94 15.70 7.10
N ARG A 118 7.58 15.64 8.28
CA ARG A 118 8.08 14.40 8.89
C ARG A 118 6.93 13.40 9.10
N GLN A 119 5.84 13.84 9.73
CA GLN A 119 4.68 12.99 9.97
C GLN A 119 4.05 12.49 8.68
N LEU A 120 3.94 13.35 7.66
CA LEU A 120 3.43 12.96 6.35
C LEU A 120 4.31 11.89 5.68
N ALA A 121 5.64 12.08 5.72
CA ALA A 121 6.59 11.14 5.15
C ALA A 121 6.55 9.78 5.86
N ASP A 122 6.49 9.77 7.18
CA ASP A 122 6.42 8.56 7.99
C ASP A 122 5.09 7.82 7.79
N TYR A 123 3.98 8.55 7.74
CA TYR A 123 2.67 8.00 7.41
C TYR A 123 2.67 7.35 6.01
N ALA A 124 3.16 8.08 5.00
CA ALA A 124 3.24 7.60 3.63
C ALA A 124 4.14 6.36 3.53
N THR A 125 5.24 6.32 4.28
CA THR A 125 6.16 5.18 4.34
C THR A 125 5.45 3.91 4.75
N ILE A 126 4.64 3.93 5.83
CA ILE A 126 3.88 2.75 6.25
C ILE A 126 2.86 2.34 5.17
N ARG A 127 2.13 3.30 4.59
CA ARG A 127 1.15 3.01 3.55
C ARG A 127 1.76 2.45 2.27
N ILE A 128 3.00 2.84 1.94
CA ILE A 128 3.75 2.32 0.78
C ILE A 128 4.26 0.91 1.06
N LEU A 129 4.86 0.68 2.22
CA LEU A 129 5.57 -0.57 2.53
C LEU A 129 4.65 -1.69 3.03
N ALA A 130 3.52 -1.35 3.65
CA ALA A 130 2.64 -2.31 4.30
C ALA A 130 1.19 -2.22 3.82
N SER A 131 0.58 -3.39 3.58
CA SER A 131 -0.85 -3.48 3.32
C SER A 131 -1.60 -3.39 4.65
N VAL A 132 -2.02 -2.18 5.00
CA VAL A 132 -2.75 -1.88 6.23
C VAL A 132 -4.20 -1.52 5.90
N THR A 133 -5.13 -1.92 6.77
CA THR A 133 -6.54 -1.58 6.60
C THR A 133 -6.76 -0.07 6.66
N ASP A 134 -7.67 0.43 5.82
CA ASP A 134 -8.10 1.84 5.81
C ASP A 134 -9.03 2.18 6.98
N GLU A 135 -9.55 1.15 7.65
CA GLU A 135 -10.42 1.27 8.82
C GLU A 135 -9.57 1.07 10.08
N ILE A 136 -9.20 2.18 10.73
CA ILE A 136 -8.67 2.15 12.09
C ILE A 136 -9.87 2.27 13.02
N ASP A 137 -10.20 1.19 13.71
CA ASP A 137 -11.25 1.20 14.72
C ASP A 137 -10.72 1.93 15.97
N GLY A 138 -11.01 3.23 16.06
CA GLY A 138 -10.67 4.09 17.20
C GLY A 138 -11.38 3.73 18.51
N SER A 139 -12.28 2.73 18.52
CA SER A 139 -12.96 2.26 19.74
C SER A 139 -12.11 1.30 20.59
N ARG A 140 -10.97 0.84 20.07
CA ARG A 140 -9.98 0.04 20.82
C ARG A 140 -8.82 0.94 21.23
N PRO A 141 -8.13 0.67 22.36
CA PRO A 141 -6.92 1.41 22.72
C PRO A 141 -5.98 1.40 21.51
N SER A 142 -5.79 2.57 20.91
CA SER A 142 -5.04 2.70 19.67
C SER A 142 -3.61 2.27 19.97
N LEU A 143 -3.15 1.22 19.30
CA LEU A 143 -1.71 0.94 19.23
C LEU A 143 -1.01 2.26 18.84
N PRO A 144 0.09 2.65 19.50
CA PRO A 144 0.75 3.88 19.16
C PRO A 144 1.34 3.70 17.76
N THR A 145 0.68 4.21 16.71
CA THR A 145 1.07 4.06 15.31
C THR A 145 0.93 5.38 14.58
N ILE A 146 1.83 5.67 13.64
CA ILE A 146 1.71 6.82 12.75
C ILE A 146 0.41 6.79 11.94
N LEU A 147 -0.20 5.61 11.76
CA LEU A 147 -1.43 5.48 10.99
C LEU A 147 -2.63 6.22 11.61
N THR A 148 -2.59 6.56 12.89
CA THR A 148 -3.64 7.38 13.54
C THR A 148 -3.56 8.87 13.20
N LEU A 149 -2.53 9.32 12.46
CA LEU A 149 -2.27 10.73 12.18
C LEU A 149 -3.47 11.49 11.58
N PHE A 150 -4.26 10.80 10.74
CA PHE A 150 -5.42 11.35 10.05
C PHE A 150 -6.76 10.80 10.58
N ASP A 151 -6.75 10.12 11.72
CA ASP A 151 -7.98 9.71 12.41
C ASP A 151 -8.45 10.85 13.32
N PRO A 152 -9.59 11.49 13.04
CA PRO A 152 -10.10 12.58 13.87
C PRO A 152 -10.51 12.12 15.28
N SER A 153 -10.71 10.81 15.48
CA SER A 153 -11.10 10.23 16.77
C SER A 153 -9.88 9.89 17.64
N SER A 154 -8.66 9.91 17.08
CA SER A 154 -7.47 9.54 17.80
C SER A 154 -6.89 10.70 18.60
N ALA A 155 -6.71 10.47 19.91
CA ALA A 155 -5.95 11.36 20.78
C ALA A 155 -4.43 11.28 20.54
N TYR A 156 -3.97 10.25 19.81
CA TYR A 156 -2.55 10.01 19.56
C TYR A 156 -2.15 10.47 18.16
N GLN A 157 -1.38 11.55 18.08
CA GLN A 157 -0.80 12.08 16.84
C GLN A 157 0.73 12.05 16.96
N PRO A 158 1.39 10.92 16.66
CA PRO A 158 2.81 10.79 16.88
C PRO A 158 3.61 11.74 15.99
N PRO A 159 4.75 12.26 16.47
CA PRO A 159 5.61 13.17 15.70
C PRO A 159 6.40 12.45 14.59
N GLU A 160 6.56 11.13 14.68
CA GLU A 160 7.28 10.29 13.73
C GLU A 160 6.85 8.81 13.85
N LEU A 161 7.49 7.91 13.09
CA LEU A 161 7.34 6.46 13.25
C LEU A 161 7.51 6.03 14.71
N SER A 162 6.45 5.46 15.27
CA SER A 162 6.43 4.91 16.62
C SER A 162 7.28 3.64 16.74
N GLY A 163 7.53 3.20 17.97
CA GLY A 163 8.14 1.90 18.23
C GLY A 163 7.32 0.72 17.67
N PHE A 164 5.98 0.83 17.69
CA PHE A 164 5.12 -0.21 17.12
C PHE A 164 5.22 -0.27 15.59
N ASP A 165 5.28 0.88 14.91
CA ASP A 165 5.41 0.93 13.44
C ASP A 165 6.69 0.23 12.97
N ARG A 166 7.81 0.47 13.67
CA ARG A 166 9.10 -0.17 13.38
C ARG A 166 9.03 -1.68 13.61
N ALA A 167 8.50 -2.09 14.77
CA ALA A 167 8.30 -3.50 15.09
C ALA A 167 7.36 -4.21 14.09
N TYR A 168 6.39 -3.50 13.54
CA TYR A 168 5.49 -4.00 12.51
C TYR A 168 6.20 -4.19 11.17
N LEU A 169 6.98 -3.22 10.71
CA LEU A 169 7.78 -3.37 9.49
C LEU A 169 8.81 -4.50 9.63
N ASP A 170 9.53 -4.59 10.76
CA ASP A 170 10.48 -5.67 11.01
C ASP A 170 9.78 -7.04 10.95
N ALA A 171 8.60 -7.16 11.59
CA ALA A 171 7.80 -8.37 11.52
C ALA A 171 7.37 -8.71 10.09
N LEU A 172 6.94 -7.71 9.32
CA LEU A 172 6.45 -7.89 7.96
C LEU A 172 7.55 -8.39 7.02
N TYR A 173 8.76 -7.87 7.14
CA TYR A 173 9.87 -8.20 6.24
C TYR A 173 10.69 -9.43 6.69
N GLU A 174 10.63 -9.83 7.96
CA GLU A 174 11.28 -11.06 8.43
C GLU A 174 10.42 -12.32 8.24
N LEU A 175 9.10 -12.18 8.26
CA LEU A 175 8.19 -13.32 8.13
C LEU A 175 8.11 -13.80 6.67
N PRO A 176 7.79 -15.10 6.44
CA PRO A 176 7.56 -15.62 5.09
C PRO A 176 6.52 -14.80 4.32
N ILE A 177 6.71 -14.64 3.00
CA ILE A 177 5.87 -13.82 2.11
C ILE A 177 4.37 -14.18 2.13
N ASN A 178 4.02 -15.41 2.54
CA ASN A 178 2.65 -15.90 2.66
C ASN A 178 2.09 -15.84 4.10
N SER A 179 2.76 -15.13 5.01
CA SER A 179 2.30 -14.92 6.37
C SER A 179 1.01 -14.10 6.37
N ARG A 180 0.08 -14.47 7.25
CA ARG A 180 -1.20 -13.77 7.39
C ARG A 180 -1.01 -12.50 8.20
N ASP A 181 -1.83 -11.48 7.96
CA ASP A 181 -1.81 -10.21 8.69
C ASP A 181 -1.81 -10.39 10.21
N ALA A 182 -2.64 -11.31 10.73
CA ALA A 182 -2.70 -11.61 12.16
C ALA A 182 -1.36 -12.14 12.72
N GLN A 183 -0.59 -12.89 11.93
CA GLN A 183 0.74 -13.38 12.32
C GLN A 183 1.74 -12.22 12.36
N VAL A 184 1.69 -11.32 11.38
CA VAL A 184 2.53 -10.11 11.33
C VAL A 184 2.24 -9.22 12.54
N ILE A 185 0.97 -8.89 12.79
CA ILE A 185 0.54 -8.07 13.94
C ILE A 185 0.94 -8.72 15.27
N ALA A 186 0.74 -10.03 15.43
CA ALA A 186 1.13 -10.73 16.65
C ALA A 186 2.65 -10.71 16.87
N ALA A 187 3.44 -10.83 15.81
CA ALA A 187 4.89 -10.76 15.88
C ALA A 187 5.39 -9.33 16.17
N ALA A 188 4.78 -8.33 15.55
CA ALA A 188 5.00 -6.91 15.84
C ALA A 188 4.73 -6.59 17.32
N GLY A 189 3.58 -7.02 17.85
CA GLY A 189 3.21 -6.80 19.24
C GLY A 189 4.11 -7.53 20.25
N ARG A 190 4.76 -8.64 19.87
CA ARG A 190 5.80 -9.28 20.71
C ARG A 190 7.10 -8.48 20.70
N ARG A 191 7.56 -8.03 19.53
CA ARG A 191 8.77 -7.22 19.39
C ARG A 191 8.66 -5.89 20.12
N TYR A 192 7.54 -5.18 19.92
CA TYR A 192 7.27 -3.91 20.58
C TYR A 192 7.37 -4.02 22.11
N ARG A 193 6.69 -5.01 22.71
CA ARG A 193 6.75 -5.27 24.16
C ARG A 193 8.13 -5.71 24.67
N ALA A 194 8.95 -6.30 23.82
CA ALA A 194 10.31 -6.69 24.21
C ALA A 194 11.24 -5.47 24.22
N ALA A 195 11.11 -4.57 23.26
CA ALA A 195 11.88 -3.32 23.20
C ALA A 195 11.52 -2.37 24.36
N ASP A 196 10.23 -2.24 24.67
CA ASP A 196 9.72 -1.39 25.76
C ASP A 196 10.29 -1.80 27.13
N ARG A 197 10.59 -3.09 27.33
CA ARG A 197 11.21 -3.63 28.55
C ARG A 197 12.72 -3.42 28.66
N VAL A 198 13.38 -2.98 27.59
CA VAL A 198 14.84 -2.76 27.55
C VAL A 198 15.19 -1.28 27.80
N GLU A 199 14.21 -0.38 27.63
CA GLU A 199 14.37 1.06 27.89
C GLU A 199 14.02 1.48 29.33
N GLU A 200 13.60 0.52 30.17
CA GLU A 200 13.27 0.68 31.61
C GLU A 200 14.39 0.12 32.51
#